data_AF-A0A0S8DKX3-F1
#
_entry.id   AF-A0A0S8DKX3-F1
#
_cell.length_a   1.000
_cell.length_b   1.000
_cell.length_c   1.000
_cell.angle_alpha   90.00
_cell.angle_beta   90.00
_cell.angle_gamma   90.00
#
_symmetry.space_group_name_H-M   'P 1'
#
loop_
_entity.id
_entity.type
_entity.pdbx_description
1 polymer ?
#
loop_
_entity_poly.entity_id
_entity_poly.type
_entity_poly.pdbx_seq_one_letter_code
_entity_poly.pdbx_strand_id
1 'polypeptide(L)'
;MLSGFGRSRKIASNRYVEYLSESDPANPCKDVVGSSLLGSDTFVKWIKSSFLSGAGNTHEIPELKQLKPRPSVELIVERVSYYFQTRVETILKCGSKCNQARDIAIYLSRELSGQTCQSLGEMFGHVSGAAITMRHKHIEKDLKKNRRLKQNLQKMREQIVET
;
A
#
# COMPACT_ATOMS: atom_id res chain seq x y z
N MET A 1 -30.75 -19.48 12.20
CA MET A 1 -30.41 -20.00 10.85
C MET A 1 -29.95 -21.45 10.85
N LEU A 2 -29.07 -21.92 11.76
CA LEU A 2 -28.62 -23.33 11.78
C LEU A 2 -29.55 -24.33 12.50
N SER A 3 -30.55 -23.86 13.24
CA SER A 3 -31.45 -24.71 14.05
C SER A 3 -32.30 -25.68 13.21
N GLY A 4 -32.55 -25.38 11.94
CA GLY A 4 -33.29 -26.26 11.02
C GLY A 4 -32.46 -27.41 10.45
N PHE A 5 -31.13 -27.36 10.55
CA PHE A 5 -30.23 -28.34 9.91
C PHE A 5 -29.73 -29.41 10.89
N GLY A 6 -30.01 -29.31 12.19
CA GLY A 6 -29.68 -30.38 13.14
C GLY A 6 -29.66 -29.94 14.59
N ARG A 7 -29.69 -30.92 15.49
CA ARG A 7 -29.72 -30.72 16.95
C ARG A 7 -28.35 -30.32 17.53
N SER A 8 -27.27 -30.67 16.86
CA SER A 8 -25.90 -30.31 17.23
C SER A 8 -25.33 -29.33 16.21
N ARG A 9 -24.59 -28.32 16.69
CA ARG A 9 -23.95 -27.30 15.85
C ARG A 9 -23.07 -27.90 14.76
N LYS A 10 -22.34 -28.98 15.07
CA LYS A 10 -21.47 -29.68 14.10
C LYS A 10 -22.27 -30.34 12.97
N ILE A 11 -23.38 -31.00 13.33
CA ILE A 11 -24.28 -31.65 12.36
C ILE A 11 -24.98 -30.60 11.50
N ALA A 12 -25.48 -29.54 12.12
CA ALA A 12 -26.14 -28.45 11.42
C ALA A 12 -25.20 -27.73 10.43
N SER A 13 -23.93 -27.53 10.80
CA SER A 13 -22.93 -26.93 9.92
C SER A 13 -22.65 -27.81 8.70
N ASN A 14 -22.46 -29.11 8.89
CA ASN A 14 -22.18 -30.02 7.78
C ASN A 14 -23.35 -30.12 6.81
N ARG A 15 -24.58 -30.23 7.32
CA ARG A 15 -25.78 -30.30 6.45
C ARG A 15 -26.08 -28.98 5.74
N TYR A 16 -25.73 -27.85 6.35
CA TYR A 16 -25.83 -26.56 5.68
C TYR A 16 -24.82 -26.45 4.52
N VAL A 17 -23.59 -26.95 4.71
CA VAL A 17 -22.60 -27.02 3.62
C VAL A 17 -23.08 -27.95 2.51
N GLU A 18 -23.65 -29.10 2.84
CA GLU A 18 -24.22 -30.05 1.89
C GLU A 18 -25.38 -29.44 1.08
N TYR A 19 -26.31 -28.76 1.74
CA TYR A 19 -27.39 -27.99 1.11
C TYR A 19 -26.88 -26.90 0.15
N LEU A 20 -25.81 -26.19 0.54
CA LEU A 20 -25.17 -25.19 -0.31
C LEU A 20 -24.41 -25.77 -1.50
N SER A 21 -24.05 -27.05 -1.47
CA SER A 21 -23.40 -27.74 -2.60
C SER A 21 -24.38 -28.40 -3.57
N GLU A 22 -25.62 -28.67 -3.16
CA GLU A 22 -26.69 -29.19 -4.03
C GLU A 22 -27.31 -28.10 -4.91
N SER A 23 -27.30 -26.85 -4.42
CA SER A 23 -27.55 -25.67 -5.24
C SER A 23 -26.20 -25.21 -5.77
N ASP A 24 -26.07 -24.83 -7.04
CA ASP A 24 -24.87 -24.15 -7.54
C ASP A 24 -25.08 -22.62 -7.58
N PRO A 25 -25.14 -21.90 -6.44
CA PRO A 25 -24.83 -20.50 -6.47
C PRO A 25 -23.31 -20.41 -6.54
N ALA A 26 -22.79 -20.03 -7.71
CA ALA A 26 -21.39 -19.67 -7.89
C ALA A 26 -20.88 -18.98 -6.62
N ASN A 27 -19.93 -19.61 -5.92
CA ASN A 27 -19.51 -19.17 -4.59
C ASN A 27 -19.17 -17.68 -4.65
N PRO A 28 -19.97 -16.80 -4.00
CA PRO A 28 -19.84 -15.37 -4.17
C PRO A 28 -18.46 -14.92 -3.70
N CYS A 29 -17.88 -15.60 -2.72
CA CYS A 29 -16.56 -15.23 -2.21
C CYS A 29 -15.38 -15.53 -3.16
N LYS A 30 -15.60 -16.17 -4.33
CA LYS A 30 -14.52 -16.47 -5.28
C LYS A 30 -13.85 -15.21 -5.85
N ASP A 31 -14.61 -14.14 -6.02
CA ASP A 31 -14.12 -12.88 -6.64
C ASP A 31 -13.88 -11.77 -5.61
N VAL A 32 -13.72 -12.11 -4.32
CA VAL A 32 -13.49 -11.12 -3.27
C VAL A 32 -12.08 -10.57 -3.33
N VAL A 33 -11.96 -9.27 -3.60
CA VAL A 33 -10.68 -8.54 -3.54
C VAL A 33 -10.55 -7.88 -2.18
N GLY A 34 -9.48 -8.21 -1.44
CA GLY A 34 -9.12 -7.51 -0.20
C GLY A 34 -10.13 -7.67 0.94
N SER A 35 -10.68 -8.89 1.11
CA SER A 35 -11.58 -9.30 2.20
C SER A 35 -12.97 -8.65 2.25
N SER A 36 -13.23 -7.58 1.50
CA SER A 36 -14.45 -6.76 1.67
C SER A 36 -15.13 -6.29 0.40
N LEU A 37 -14.49 -6.38 -0.78
CA LEU A 37 -15.12 -5.97 -2.04
C LEU A 37 -15.55 -7.18 -2.86
N LEU A 38 -16.85 -7.25 -3.14
CA LEU A 38 -17.47 -8.28 -3.94
C LEU A 38 -18.17 -7.67 -5.15
N GLY A 39 -17.89 -8.19 -6.35
CA GLY A 39 -18.53 -7.77 -7.60
C GLY A 39 -17.66 -8.07 -8.82
N SER A 40 -18.14 -7.67 -10.01
CA SER A 40 -17.39 -7.86 -11.26
C SER A 40 -16.09 -7.06 -11.29
N ASP A 41 -15.12 -7.49 -12.10
CA ASP A 41 -13.86 -6.75 -12.31
C ASP A 41 -14.08 -5.28 -12.71
N THR A 42 -15.13 -5.01 -13.50
CA THR A 42 -15.52 -3.66 -13.89
C THR A 42 -15.99 -2.83 -12.71
N PHE A 43 -16.79 -3.42 -11.82
CA PHE A 43 -17.27 -2.79 -10.59
C PHE A 43 -16.13 -2.51 -9.61
N VAL A 44 -15.23 -3.48 -9.43
CA VAL A 44 -14.05 -3.32 -8.57
C VAL A 44 -13.12 -2.23 -9.11
N LYS A 45 -12.87 -2.19 -10.43
CA LYS A 45 -12.09 -1.11 -11.07
C LYS A 45 -12.74 0.25 -10.89
N TRP A 46 -14.06 0.34 -11.04
CA TRP A 46 -14.80 1.59 -10.84
C TRP A 46 -14.69 2.09 -9.39
N ILE A 47 -14.90 1.23 -8.39
CA ILE A 47 -14.74 1.62 -6.96
C ILE A 47 -13.31 2.08 -6.68
N LYS A 48 -12.30 1.35 -7.18
CA LYS A 48 -10.88 1.74 -7.05
C LYS A 48 -10.62 3.12 -7.64
N SER A 49 -11.15 3.39 -8.83
CA SER A 49 -10.95 4.67 -9.51
C SER A 49 -11.71 5.83 -8.86
N SER A 50 -12.92 5.59 -8.36
CA SER A 50 -13.81 6.65 -7.87
C SER A 50 -13.58 7.01 -6.40
N PHE A 51 -13.20 6.04 -5.56
CA PHE A 51 -13.16 6.24 -4.11
C PHE A 51 -11.75 6.11 -3.50
N LEU A 52 -10.79 5.47 -4.18
CA LEU A 52 -9.48 5.16 -3.60
C LEU A 52 -8.31 5.99 -4.16
N SER A 53 -8.51 6.61 -5.33
CA SER A 53 -7.56 7.53 -5.95
C SER A 53 -7.42 8.87 -5.21
N GLY A 54 -8.46 9.33 -4.50
CA GLY A 54 -8.53 10.67 -3.89
C GLY A 54 -8.63 10.73 -2.35
N ALA A 55 -8.71 9.61 -1.63
CA ALA A 55 -8.96 9.63 -0.19
C ALA A 55 -7.69 9.94 0.64
N GLY A 56 -7.58 11.20 1.03
CA GLY A 56 -6.68 11.66 2.09
C GLY A 56 -7.00 10.98 3.43
N ASN A 57 -5.95 10.52 4.10
CA ASN A 57 -5.93 9.97 5.47
C ASN A 57 -6.61 8.60 5.67
N THR A 58 -5.79 7.55 5.57
CA THR A 58 -6.13 6.11 5.65
C THR A 58 -5.86 5.52 7.03
N HIS A 59 -6.07 6.29 8.10
CA HIS A 59 -5.81 5.77 9.45
C HIS A 59 -6.92 4.84 9.95
N GLU A 60 -8.13 4.95 9.40
CA GLU A 60 -9.33 4.33 9.98
C GLU A 60 -9.66 2.94 9.40
N ILE A 61 -9.08 2.51 8.27
CA ILE A 61 -9.39 1.20 7.66
C ILE A 61 -8.13 0.54 7.08
N PRO A 62 -7.55 -0.47 7.76
CA PRO A 62 -6.38 -1.22 7.29
C PRO A 62 -6.56 -1.90 5.91
N GLU A 63 -7.76 -2.38 5.61
CA GLU A 63 -8.11 -3.12 4.39
C GLU A 63 -8.01 -2.21 3.14
N LEU A 64 -8.30 -0.91 3.28
CA LEU A 64 -8.14 0.06 2.18
C LEU A 64 -6.69 0.23 1.74
N LYS A 65 -5.70 -0.10 2.59
CA LYS A 65 -4.28 -0.10 2.20
C LYS A 65 -3.93 -1.19 1.18
N GLN A 66 -4.78 -2.21 1.03
CA GLN A 66 -4.58 -3.28 0.04
C GLN A 66 -5.08 -2.87 -1.35
N LEU A 67 -5.99 -1.89 -1.40
CA LEU A 67 -6.63 -1.45 -2.64
C LEU A 67 -5.93 -0.27 -3.32
N LYS A 68 -4.99 0.38 -2.63
CA LYS A 68 -4.18 1.48 -3.17
C LYS A 68 -3.11 0.95 -4.14
N PRO A 69 -2.78 1.71 -5.20
CA PRO A 69 -1.63 1.40 -6.05
C PRO A 69 -0.36 1.27 -5.20
N ARG A 70 0.39 0.19 -5.42
CA ARG A 70 1.69 -0.07 -4.78
C ARG A 70 2.78 0.04 -5.83
N PRO A 71 3.25 1.25 -6.14
CA PRO A 71 4.36 1.46 -7.06
C PRO A 71 5.60 0.73 -6.54
N SER A 72 6.42 0.24 -7.48
CA SER A 72 7.69 -0.38 -7.13
C SER A 72 8.66 0.64 -6.54
N VAL A 73 9.61 0.18 -5.73
CA VAL A 73 10.60 1.07 -5.12
C VAL A 73 11.50 1.68 -6.20
N GLU A 74 11.77 0.93 -7.26
CA GLU A 74 12.53 1.37 -8.44
C GLU A 74 11.85 2.58 -9.10
N LEU A 75 10.54 2.49 -9.38
CA LEU A 75 9.77 3.60 -9.97
C LEU A 75 9.81 4.84 -9.06
N ILE A 76 9.65 4.66 -7.75
CA ILE A 76 9.71 5.76 -6.80
C ILE A 76 11.10 6.44 -6.86
N VAL A 77 12.16 5.64 -6.85
CA VAL A 77 13.54 6.14 -6.89
C VAL A 77 13.83 6.85 -8.21
N GLU A 78 13.35 6.35 -9.34
CA GLU A 78 13.47 7.01 -10.65
C GLU A 78 12.75 8.38 -10.66
N ARG A 79 11.53 8.46 -10.13
CA ARG A 79 10.80 9.73 -10.05
C ARG A 79 11.49 10.75 -9.16
N VAL A 80 12.03 10.30 -8.03
CA VAL A 80 12.81 11.16 -7.12
C VAL A 80 14.13 11.58 -7.78
N SER A 81 14.82 10.67 -8.45
CA SER A 81 16.04 10.93 -9.24
C SER A 81 15.80 12.03 -10.28
N TYR A 82 14.72 11.93 -11.05
CA TYR A 82 14.32 12.92 -12.04
C TYR A 82 14.04 14.29 -11.40
N TYR A 83 13.28 14.32 -10.30
CA TYR A 83 12.93 15.58 -9.64
C TYR A 83 14.16 16.29 -9.04
N PHE A 84 15.05 15.55 -8.37
CA PHE A 84 16.25 16.09 -7.73
C PHE A 84 17.47 16.17 -8.66
N GLN A 85 17.31 15.84 -9.94
CA GLN A 85 18.40 15.83 -10.94
C GLN A 85 19.64 15.09 -10.42
N THR A 86 19.41 13.94 -9.78
CA THR A 86 20.43 13.17 -9.07
C THR A 86 20.40 11.74 -9.55
N ARG A 87 21.56 11.10 -9.71
CA ARG A 87 21.63 9.73 -10.24
C ARG A 87 21.01 8.71 -9.27
N VAL A 88 20.34 7.70 -9.80
CA VAL A 88 19.68 6.62 -9.02
C VAL A 88 20.68 5.93 -8.09
N GLU A 89 21.90 5.68 -8.57
CA GLU A 89 22.95 5.01 -7.78
C GLU A 89 23.34 5.84 -6.56
N THR A 90 23.35 7.16 -6.67
CA THR A 90 23.63 8.08 -5.56
C THR A 90 22.52 8.02 -4.52
N ILE A 91 21.26 7.82 -4.92
CA ILE A 91 20.12 7.68 -4.02
C ILE A 91 20.19 6.35 -3.26
N LEU A 92 20.53 5.26 -3.95
CA LEU A 92 20.59 3.92 -3.37
C LEU A 92 21.81 3.70 -2.48
N LYS A 93 22.93 4.39 -2.74
CA LYS A 93 24.17 4.28 -1.97
C LYS A 93 24.08 4.90 -0.57
N CYS A 94 24.61 4.20 0.42
CA CYS A 94 24.76 4.72 1.79
C CYS A 94 26.00 5.65 1.90
N GLY A 95 25.97 6.60 2.83
CA GLY A 95 27.14 7.42 3.21
C GLY A 95 27.41 8.66 2.34
N SER A 96 26.58 8.98 1.36
CA SER A 96 26.65 10.24 0.61
C SER A 96 26.23 11.43 1.48
N LYS A 97 27.02 12.51 1.51
CA LYS A 97 26.67 13.76 2.22
C LYS A 97 25.48 14.48 1.54
N CYS A 98 24.64 15.15 2.33
CA CYS A 98 23.53 16.02 1.88
C CYS A 98 22.49 15.36 0.95
N ASN A 99 22.10 14.11 1.23
CA ASN A 99 21.21 13.36 0.34
C ASN A 99 19.72 13.51 0.68
N GLN A 100 19.19 14.74 0.51
CA GLN A 100 17.75 15.00 0.67
C GLN A 100 16.92 14.14 -0.29
N ALA A 101 17.42 13.90 -1.50
CA ALA A 101 16.77 13.03 -2.49
C ALA A 101 16.59 11.60 -1.92
N ARG A 102 17.62 11.03 -1.30
CA ARG A 102 17.52 9.71 -0.65
C ARG A 102 16.55 9.69 0.52
N ASP A 103 16.60 10.67 1.40
CA ASP A 103 15.68 10.70 2.54
C ASP A 103 14.22 10.78 2.07
N ILE A 104 13.95 11.52 0.98
CA ILE A 104 12.64 11.57 0.33
C ILE A 104 12.28 10.25 -0.36
N ALA A 105 13.23 9.61 -1.06
CA ALA A 105 13.00 8.30 -1.67
C ALA A 105 12.65 7.24 -0.62
N ILE A 106 13.35 7.22 0.51
CA ILE A 106 13.05 6.34 1.65
C ILE A 106 11.66 6.65 2.22
N TYR A 107 11.34 7.93 2.40
CA TYR A 107 10.04 8.35 2.90
C TYR A 107 8.90 7.88 1.99
N LEU A 108 8.96 8.19 0.69
CA LEU A 108 7.94 7.79 -0.29
C LEU A 108 7.83 6.28 -0.44
N SER A 109 8.96 5.57 -0.45
CA SER A 109 8.97 4.11 -0.52
C SER A 109 8.25 3.49 0.67
N ARG A 110 8.46 4.04 1.87
CA ARG A 110 7.76 3.58 3.09
C ARG A 110 6.26 3.88 3.07
N GLU A 111 5.83 4.96 2.43
CA GLU A 111 4.42 5.37 2.35
C GLU A 111 3.64 4.64 1.24
N LEU A 112 4.30 4.27 0.13
CA LEU A 112 3.60 3.84 -1.09
C LEU A 112 3.84 2.37 -1.48
N SER A 113 5.06 1.85 -1.31
CA SER A 113 5.42 0.53 -1.86
C SER A 113 4.84 -0.65 -1.06
N GLY A 114 4.52 -0.45 0.22
CA GLY A 114 4.11 -1.52 1.14
C GLY A 114 5.26 -2.42 1.60
N GLN A 115 6.52 -2.10 1.29
CA GLN A 115 7.70 -2.85 1.70
C GLN A 115 8.01 -2.69 3.20
N THR A 116 8.63 -3.71 3.78
CA THR A 116 9.08 -3.67 5.19
C THR A 116 10.28 -2.75 5.35
N CYS A 117 10.48 -2.18 6.55
CA CYS A 117 11.67 -1.36 6.82
C CYS A 117 12.98 -2.15 6.62
N GLN A 118 12.98 -3.46 6.84
CA GLN A 118 14.14 -4.31 6.61
C GLN A 118 14.44 -4.44 5.12
N SER A 119 13.44 -4.75 4.29
CA SER A 119 13.59 -4.83 2.84
C SER A 119 14.01 -3.50 2.21
N LEU A 120 13.43 -2.38 2.68
CA LEU A 120 13.90 -1.04 2.32
C LEU A 120 15.35 -0.80 2.74
N GLY A 121 15.76 -1.31 3.90
CA GLY A 121 17.13 -1.23 4.36
C GLY A 121 18.12 -1.91 3.41
N GLU A 122 17.76 -3.10 2.93
CA GLU A 122 18.54 -3.85 1.94
C GLU A 122 18.67 -3.09 0.61
N MET A 123 17.55 -2.59 0.07
CA MET A 123 17.53 -1.83 -1.19
C MET A 123 18.31 -0.52 -1.11
N PHE A 124 18.18 0.21 0.00
CA PHE A 124 18.88 1.48 0.20
C PHE A 124 20.28 1.25 0.80
N GLY A 125 21.08 0.37 0.21
CA GLY A 125 22.51 0.23 0.53
C GLY A 125 22.78 -0.46 1.87
N HIS A 126 22.06 -1.55 2.15
CA HIS A 126 22.26 -2.43 3.31
C HIS A 126 22.26 -1.72 4.67
N VAL A 127 21.32 -0.79 4.88
CA VAL A 127 21.12 -0.11 6.15
C VAL A 127 20.11 -0.87 7.03
N SER A 128 20.15 -0.65 8.34
CA SER A 128 19.19 -1.28 9.25
C SER A 128 17.78 -0.72 9.08
N GLY A 129 16.75 -1.52 9.36
CA GLY A 129 15.36 -1.04 9.36
C GLY A 129 15.10 0.09 10.38
N ALA A 130 15.89 0.16 11.45
CA ALA A 130 15.89 1.28 12.38
C ALA A 130 16.36 2.58 11.71
N ALA A 131 17.42 2.52 10.89
CA ALA A 131 17.89 3.67 10.12
C ALA A 131 16.82 4.19 9.16
N ILE A 132 16.11 3.30 8.46
CA ILE A 132 14.96 3.64 7.61
C ILE A 132 13.88 4.39 8.40
N THR A 133 13.53 3.86 9.58
CA THR A 133 12.51 4.48 10.45
C THR A 133 12.93 5.88 10.91
N MET A 134 14.22 6.07 11.24
CA MET A 134 14.74 7.36 11.65
C MET A 134 14.71 8.39 10.51
N ARG A 135 15.06 7.99 9.28
CA ARG A 135 15.00 8.87 8.10
C ARG A 135 13.57 9.26 7.74
N HIS A 136 12.64 8.32 7.82
CA HIS A 136 11.22 8.61 7.64
C HIS A 136 10.71 9.64 8.66
N LYS A 137 11.01 9.45 9.96
CA LYS A 137 10.64 10.42 11.01
C LYS A 137 11.30 11.79 10.81
N HIS A 138 12.51 11.84 10.27
CA HIS A 138 13.20 13.10 9.96
C HIS A 138 12.43 13.89 8.90
N ILE A 139 12.08 13.26 7.77
CA ILE A 139 11.26 13.89 6.72
C ILE A 139 9.88 14.28 7.25
N GLU A 140 9.24 13.45 8.08
CA GLU A 140 7.95 13.79 8.67
C GLU A 140 8.01 15.09 9.51
N LYS A 141 9.10 15.28 10.27
CA LYS A 141 9.34 16.52 11.02
C LYS A 141 9.60 17.70 10.09
N ASP A 142 10.35 17.51 9.01
CA ASP A 142 10.67 18.56 8.06
C ASP A 142 9.43 19.02 7.27
N LEU A 143 8.54 18.08 6.91
CA LEU A 143 7.25 18.37 6.27
C LEU A 143 6.32 19.25 7.11
N LYS A 144 6.42 19.16 8.45
CA LYS A 144 5.66 20.02 9.37
C LYS A 144 6.16 21.46 9.36
N LYS A 145 7.44 21.67 9.06
CA LYS A 145 8.08 22.99 9.07
C LYS A 145 8.11 23.66 7.69
N ASN A 146 8.24 22.86 6.63
CA ASN A 146 8.46 23.36 5.28
C ASN A 146 7.25 23.11 4.38
N ARG A 147 6.40 24.13 4.23
CA ARG A 147 5.20 24.08 3.38
C ARG A 147 5.53 23.79 1.91
N ARG A 148 6.62 24.35 1.39
CA ARG A 148 7.03 24.16 -0.01
C ARG A 148 7.43 22.71 -0.26
N LEU A 149 8.20 22.11 0.66
CA LEU A 149 8.57 20.70 0.59
C LEU A 149 7.33 19.80 0.60
N LYS A 150 6.36 20.09 1.46
CA LYS A 150 5.10 19.35 1.53
C LYS A 150 4.31 19.38 0.22
N GLN A 151 4.16 20.56 -0.39
CA GLN A 151 3.47 20.71 -1.67
C GLN A 151 4.19 19.95 -2.80
N ASN A 152 5.52 20.02 -2.84
CA ASN A 152 6.31 19.32 -3.83
C ASN A 152 6.20 17.79 -3.69
N LEU A 153 6.27 17.26 -2.46
CA LEU A 153 6.07 15.83 -2.22
C LEU A 153 4.67 15.36 -2.60
N GLN A 154 3.64 16.17 -2.35
CA GLN A 154 2.27 15.82 -2.70
C GLN A 154 2.11 15.68 -4.22
N LYS A 155 2.65 16.62 -5.00
CA LYS A 155 2.66 16.52 -6.48
C LYS A 155 3.41 15.28 -6.97
N MET A 156 4.57 15.00 -6.38
CA MET A 156 5.36 13.82 -6.73
C MET A 156 4.60 12.52 -6.43
N ARG A 157 3.88 12.48 -5.30
CA ARG A 157 3.04 11.35 -4.91
C ARG A 157 1.90 11.12 -5.90
N GLU A 158 1.21 12.17 -6.33
CA GLU A 158 0.14 12.09 -7.33
C GLU A 158 0.66 11.50 -8.64
N GLN A 159 1.80 12.01 -9.14
CA GLN A 159 2.44 11.50 -10.35
C GLN A 159 2.86 10.03 -10.28
N ILE A 160 3.28 9.56 -9.10
CA ILE A 160 3.68 8.16 -8.89
C ILE A 160 2.45 7.23 -8.86
N VAL A 161 1.32 7.68 -8.31
CA VAL A 161 0.12 6.85 -8.11
C VAL A 161 -0.79 6.82 -9.35
N GLU A 162 -0.69 7.83 -10.21
CA GLU A 162 -1.44 7.92 -11.47
C GLU A 162 -0.79 7.17 -12.64
N THR A 163 0.44 6.64 -12.44
CA THR A 163 1.14 5.75 -13.39
C THR A 163 0.73 4.29 -13.15
#